data_AF-A0A9X0D9P1-F1
#
_entry.id   AF-A0A9X0D9P1-F1
#
_cell.length_a   1.000
_cell.length_b   1.000
_cell.length_c   1.000
_cell.angle_alpha   90.00
_cell.angle_beta   90.00
_cell.angle_gamma   90.00
#
_symmetry.space_group_name_H-M   'P 1'
#
loop_
_entity.id
_entity.type
_entity.pdbx_description
1 polymer ?
#
loop_
_entity_poly.entity_id
_entity_poly.type
_entity_poly.pdbx_seq_one_letter_code
_entity_poly.pdbx_strand_id
1 'polypeptide(L)'
;MLTEIPENALRNLTQLMTLNLRSNRLRDFPATVFRDLVKLRSFNAGLNKLSTLPGRLFHGLNDLQELYLDNNAIESIPEELFQDLPSLKRLHLHYNKIKTFPGNAFRGTWSLQERAFVGLRTGIFTLLSGNPFYCDCKLRWLKAWLRSKAKYIHSSASSTTCSQPDNLKGKPILQVANEQFTCVDGQWTEWSPWNACSRTCGSGTQVSIRRCTNPPPGRGGEECKGKDIKTKSCNGPDCGASWTAWSEWNECSKTCSSGNEVRTRSCQHSLTGLSSNSCTGSPQETRICTRQPCSVDGVWSSWSRWSSCSVTCSWGTRVRARTCDSPQPQYGGKPCLKEVLQQRSVI
;
A
#
# COMPACT_ATOMS: atom_id res chain seq x y z
N MET A 1 -30.68 19.92 -10.16
CA MET A 1 -29.91 19.89 -8.90
C MET A 1 -28.57 19.26 -9.19
N LEU A 2 -27.47 20.01 -9.08
CA LEU A 2 -26.11 19.54 -9.35
C LEU A 2 -25.66 18.54 -8.28
N THR A 3 -25.04 17.44 -8.69
CA THR A 3 -24.46 16.42 -7.79
C THR A 3 -22.94 16.46 -7.74
N GLU A 4 -22.30 17.02 -8.77
CA GLU A 4 -20.86 17.18 -8.90
C GLU A 4 -20.53 18.39 -9.76
N ILE A 5 -19.25 18.81 -9.72
CA ILE A 5 -18.69 19.82 -10.62
C ILE A 5 -17.49 19.18 -11.32
N PRO A 6 -17.49 19.05 -12.65
CA PRO A 6 -16.32 18.56 -13.37
C PRO A 6 -15.10 19.44 -13.11
N GLU A 7 -13.91 18.84 -13.06
CA GLU A 7 -12.66 19.52 -12.67
C GLU A 7 -12.38 20.81 -13.46
N ASN A 8 -12.73 20.83 -14.75
CA ASN A 8 -12.48 21.95 -15.64
C ASN A 8 -13.70 22.87 -15.88
N ALA A 9 -14.82 22.65 -15.17
CA ALA A 9 -16.07 23.34 -15.45
C ALA A 9 -15.99 24.88 -15.24
N LEU A 10 -15.07 25.34 -14.39
CA LEU A 10 -14.88 26.76 -14.08
C LEU A 10 -13.54 27.32 -14.58
N ARG A 11 -12.86 26.56 -15.46
CA ARG A 11 -11.56 26.94 -15.99
C ARG A 11 -11.65 28.26 -16.78
N ASN A 12 -10.63 29.11 -16.65
CA ASN A 12 -10.53 30.42 -17.32
C ASN A 12 -11.63 31.45 -16.99
N LEU A 13 -12.51 31.23 -16.00
CA LEU A 13 -13.49 32.22 -15.55
C LEU A 13 -12.86 33.31 -14.66
N THR A 14 -11.79 33.95 -15.15
CA THR A 14 -10.90 34.84 -14.38
C THR A 14 -11.56 36.14 -13.92
N GLN A 15 -12.71 36.50 -14.50
CA GLN A 15 -13.48 37.69 -14.12
C GLN A 15 -14.63 37.40 -13.15
N LEU A 16 -14.86 36.13 -12.80
CA LEU A 16 -15.98 35.73 -11.95
C LEU A 16 -15.82 36.29 -10.55
N MET A 17 -16.75 37.16 -10.12
CA MET A 17 -16.73 37.77 -8.78
C MET A 17 -17.65 37.07 -7.79
N THR A 18 -18.68 36.38 -8.28
CA THR A 18 -19.66 35.71 -7.43
C THR A 18 -20.00 34.36 -8.01
N LEU A 19 -19.93 33.33 -7.18
CA LEU A 19 -20.31 31.97 -7.52
C LEU A 19 -21.29 31.45 -6.47
N ASN A 20 -22.51 31.15 -6.90
CA ASN A 20 -23.56 30.62 -6.04
C ASN A 20 -23.98 29.23 -6.49
N LEU A 21 -23.68 28.25 -5.65
CA LEU A 21 -23.98 26.83 -5.77
C LEU A 21 -24.89 26.34 -4.64
N ARG A 22 -25.53 27.27 -3.91
CA ARG A 22 -26.40 26.95 -2.77
C ARG A 22 -27.54 26.03 -3.20
N SER A 23 -28.01 25.18 -2.29
CA SER A 23 -29.19 24.35 -2.49
C SER A 23 -29.03 23.38 -3.68
N ASN A 24 -27.90 22.68 -3.71
CA ASN A 24 -27.63 21.59 -4.65
C ASN A 24 -27.43 20.27 -3.88
N ARG A 25 -26.81 19.27 -4.52
CA ARG A 25 -26.56 17.94 -3.95
C ARG A 25 -25.07 17.58 -4.02
N LEU A 26 -24.19 18.59 -4.03
CA LEU A 26 -22.74 18.42 -4.13
C LEU A 26 -22.20 17.68 -2.90
N ARG A 27 -21.28 16.74 -3.11
CA ARG A 27 -20.66 15.93 -2.04
C ARG A 27 -19.21 16.32 -1.76
N ASP A 28 -18.53 16.83 -2.76
CA ASP A 28 -17.15 17.29 -2.69
C ASP A 28 -16.90 18.36 -3.78
N PHE A 29 -15.64 18.80 -3.86
CA PHE A 29 -15.12 19.58 -4.96
C PHE A 29 -13.80 18.97 -5.44
N PRO A 30 -13.53 18.99 -6.76
CA PRO A 30 -12.18 18.74 -7.26
C PRO A 30 -11.19 19.74 -6.64
N ALA A 31 -9.98 19.30 -6.33
CA ALA A 31 -9.01 20.10 -5.55
C ALA A 31 -8.62 21.45 -6.19
N THR A 32 -8.71 21.55 -7.52
CA THR A 32 -8.24 22.69 -8.31
C THR A 32 -9.36 23.49 -8.98
N VAL A 33 -10.62 23.15 -8.70
CA VAL A 33 -11.78 23.68 -9.44
C VAL A 33 -11.92 25.21 -9.38
N PHE A 34 -11.35 25.86 -8.35
CA PHE A 34 -11.39 27.32 -8.17
C PHE A 34 -10.07 28.04 -8.48
N ARG A 35 -9.04 27.33 -8.96
CA ARG A 35 -7.67 27.87 -9.11
C ARG A 35 -7.60 29.16 -9.93
N ASP A 36 -8.40 29.29 -10.97
CA ASP A 36 -8.34 30.43 -11.89
C ASP A 36 -9.24 31.60 -11.46
N LEU A 37 -10.04 31.44 -10.39
CA LEU A 37 -11.07 32.40 -9.96
C LEU A 37 -10.51 33.53 -9.09
N VAL A 38 -9.36 34.10 -9.48
CA VAL A 38 -8.59 35.06 -8.67
C VAL A 38 -9.35 36.34 -8.30
N LYS A 39 -10.43 36.70 -9.02
CA LYS A 39 -11.31 37.85 -8.71
C LYS A 39 -12.54 37.49 -7.88
N LEU A 40 -12.68 36.24 -7.44
CA LEU A 40 -13.84 35.78 -6.71
C LEU A 40 -13.93 36.48 -5.35
N ARG A 41 -15.06 37.12 -5.08
CA ARG A 41 -15.34 37.87 -3.84
C ARG A 41 -16.36 37.17 -2.96
N SER A 42 -17.30 36.44 -3.55
CA SER A 42 -18.36 35.76 -2.82
C SER A 42 -18.56 34.35 -3.37
N PHE A 43 -18.45 33.37 -2.48
CA PHE A 43 -18.70 31.97 -2.80
C PHE A 43 -19.73 31.38 -1.85
N ASN A 44 -20.81 30.82 -2.40
CA ASN A 44 -21.86 30.18 -1.62
C ASN A 44 -22.09 28.74 -2.07
N ALA A 45 -21.77 27.79 -1.20
CA ALA A 45 -22.05 26.36 -1.38
C ALA A 45 -22.86 25.79 -0.20
N GLY A 46 -23.60 26.63 0.53
CA GLY A 46 -24.45 26.15 1.61
C GLY A 46 -25.63 25.30 1.13
N LEU A 47 -26.28 24.57 2.04
CA LEU A 47 -27.37 23.63 1.70
C LEU A 47 -26.95 22.63 0.60
N ASN A 48 -25.82 21.95 0.82
CA ASN A 48 -25.33 20.86 -0.02
C ASN A 48 -25.12 19.60 0.83
N LYS A 49 -24.36 18.62 0.34
CA LYS A 49 -24.02 17.37 1.03
C LYS A 49 -22.52 17.21 1.23
N LEU A 50 -21.78 18.33 1.33
CA LEU A 50 -20.33 18.33 1.45
C LEU A 50 -19.91 17.69 2.78
N SER A 51 -19.13 16.61 2.74
CA SER A 51 -18.61 15.95 3.95
C SER A 51 -17.13 16.24 4.21
N THR A 52 -16.37 16.47 3.14
CA THR A 52 -14.94 16.77 3.16
C THR A 52 -14.64 17.92 2.19
N LEU A 53 -13.52 18.60 2.42
CA LEU A 53 -13.02 19.65 1.54
C LEU A 53 -11.54 19.41 1.26
N PRO A 54 -11.07 19.59 0.02
CA PRO A 54 -9.64 19.59 -0.28
C PRO A 54 -8.90 20.67 0.50
N GLY A 55 -7.70 20.38 1.00
CA GLY A 55 -6.98 21.27 1.92
C GLY A 55 -6.55 22.62 1.32
N ARG A 56 -6.41 22.72 0.00
CA ARG A 56 -6.02 23.97 -0.70
C ARG A 56 -7.10 24.51 -1.64
N LEU A 57 -8.36 24.15 -1.37
CA LEU A 57 -9.48 24.46 -2.26
C LEU A 57 -9.61 25.97 -2.58
N PHE A 58 -9.30 26.84 -1.63
CA PHE A 58 -9.39 28.31 -1.77
C PHE A 58 -8.03 29.01 -1.90
N HIS A 59 -6.96 28.25 -2.11
CA HIS A 59 -5.61 28.81 -2.21
C HIS A 59 -5.50 29.80 -3.38
N GLY A 60 -4.93 30.98 -3.11
CA GLY A 60 -4.76 32.05 -4.11
C GLY A 60 -5.99 32.95 -4.31
N LEU A 61 -7.12 32.70 -3.65
CA LEU A 61 -8.33 33.52 -3.73
C LEU A 61 -8.25 34.75 -2.81
N ASN A 62 -7.25 35.61 -3.05
CA ASN A 62 -6.89 36.73 -2.18
C ASN A 62 -8.01 37.78 -2.02
N ASP A 63 -8.90 37.89 -3.01
CA ASP A 63 -10.02 38.82 -3.04
C ASP A 63 -11.30 38.28 -2.38
N LEU A 64 -11.30 37.02 -1.92
CA LEU A 64 -12.49 36.37 -1.35
C LEU A 64 -12.90 37.05 -0.04
N GLN A 65 -14.12 37.58 0.00
CA GLN A 65 -14.67 38.32 1.14
C GLN A 65 -15.74 37.53 1.88
N GLU A 66 -16.48 36.69 1.17
CA GLU A 66 -17.62 35.98 1.72
C GLU A 66 -17.60 34.50 1.34
N LEU A 67 -17.65 33.64 2.36
CA LEU A 67 -17.63 32.20 2.20
C LEU A 67 -18.78 31.56 2.98
N TYR A 68 -19.70 30.94 2.24
CA TYR A 68 -20.85 30.25 2.81
C TYR A 68 -20.76 28.74 2.57
N LEU A 69 -20.57 27.99 3.65
CA LEU A 69 -20.47 26.53 3.69
C LEU A 69 -21.47 25.93 4.68
N ASP A 70 -22.49 26.70 5.10
CA ASP A 70 -23.49 26.31 6.08
C ASP A 70 -24.42 25.18 5.60
N ASN A 71 -25.02 24.46 6.55
CA ASN A 71 -25.99 23.40 6.25
C ASN A 71 -25.41 22.35 5.27
N ASN A 72 -24.25 21.80 5.64
CA ASN A 72 -23.57 20.72 4.95
C ASN A 72 -23.28 19.58 5.96
N ALA A 73 -22.45 18.61 5.59
CA ALA A 73 -22.04 17.49 6.42
C ALA A 73 -20.55 17.53 6.79
N ILE A 74 -19.89 18.71 6.76
CA ILE A 74 -18.44 18.82 6.89
C ILE A 74 -18.01 18.37 8.28
N GLU A 75 -17.16 17.34 8.37
CA GLU A 75 -16.73 16.74 9.64
C GLU A 75 -15.46 17.38 10.22
N SER A 76 -14.57 17.82 9.35
CA SER A 76 -13.30 18.42 9.72
C SER A 76 -12.89 19.51 8.74
N ILE A 77 -12.14 20.49 9.26
CA ILE A 77 -11.54 21.56 8.48
C ILE A 77 -10.06 21.20 8.27
N PRO A 78 -9.59 21.05 7.03
CA PRO A 78 -8.16 20.91 6.75
C PRO A 78 -7.37 22.11 7.26
N GLU A 79 -6.12 21.86 7.68
CA GLU A 79 -5.24 22.87 8.28
C GLU A 79 -5.02 24.11 7.39
N GLU A 80 -4.88 23.89 6.08
CA GLU A 80 -4.57 24.94 5.10
C GLU A 80 -5.81 25.53 4.41
N LEU A 81 -7.03 25.07 4.74
CA LEU A 81 -8.23 25.39 3.94
C LEU A 81 -8.50 26.89 3.86
N PHE A 82 -8.37 27.58 4.99
CA PHE A 82 -8.57 29.02 5.06
C PHE A 82 -7.24 29.78 5.08
N GLN A 83 -6.10 29.10 4.92
CA GLN A 83 -4.81 29.78 4.91
C GLN A 83 -4.76 30.78 3.74
N ASP A 84 -4.22 31.97 3.99
CA ASP A 84 -4.02 33.03 2.99
C ASP A 84 -5.30 33.60 2.35
N LEU A 85 -6.38 33.77 3.13
CA LEU A 85 -7.56 34.55 2.72
C LEU A 85 -7.63 35.92 3.43
N PRO A 86 -6.76 36.90 3.07
CA PRO A 86 -6.61 38.17 3.80
C PRO A 86 -7.83 39.09 3.72
N SER A 87 -8.67 38.92 2.69
CA SER A 87 -9.85 39.75 2.45
C SER A 87 -11.13 39.20 3.09
N LEU A 88 -11.07 38.03 3.75
CA LEU A 88 -12.26 37.33 4.22
C LEU A 88 -12.93 38.07 5.39
N LYS A 89 -14.21 38.40 5.21
CA LYS A 89 -15.03 39.16 6.17
C LYS A 89 -16.18 38.33 6.74
N ARG A 90 -16.75 37.43 5.93
CA ARG A 90 -17.88 36.58 6.30
C ARG A 90 -17.54 35.10 6.11
N LEU A 91 -17.71 34.33 7.19
CA LEU A 91 -17.54 32.88 7.17
C LEU A 91 -18.73 32.18 7.83
N HIS A 92 -19.49 31.44 7.04
CA HIS A 92 -20.65 30.69 7.53
C HIS A 92 -20.35 29.19 7.49
N LEU A 93 -20.19 28.58 8.67
CA LEU A 93 -19.95 27.14 8.86
C LEU A 93 -21.01 26.47 9.73
N HIS A 94 -22.04 27.21 10.16
CA HIS A 94 -23.11 26.71 11.01
C HIS A 94 -23.87 25.52 10.39
N TYR A 95 -24.42 24.66 11.25
CA TYR A 95 -25.09 23.41 10.86
C TYR A 95 -24.22 22.51 9.96
N ASN A 96 -23.02 22.18 10.44
CA ASN A 96 -22.16 21.14 9.87
C ASN A 96 -21.90 20.04 10.92
N LYS A 97 -20.86 19.20 10.72
CA LYS A 97 -20.46 18.12 11.63
C LYS A 97 -19.06 18.35 12.22
N ILE A 98 -18.61 19.61 12.26
CA ILE A 98 -17.27 19.98 12.71
C ILE A 98 -17.14 19.73 14.21
N LYS A 99 -16.23 18.82 14.58
CA LYS A 99 -15.95 18.49 15.98
C LYS A 99 -14.87 19.39 16.59
N THR A 100 -13.88 19.78 15.81
CA THR A 100 -12.78 20.64 16.26
C THR A 100 -12.21 21.42 15.08
N PHE A 101 -11.38 22.43 15.36
CA PHE A 101 -10.63 23.16 14.36
C PHE A 101 -9.11 23.00 14.60
N PRO A 102 -8.31 22.89 13.52
CA PRO A 102 -6.86 23.04 13.62
C PRO A 102 -6.46 24.32 14.36
N GLY A 103 -5.41 24.27 15.18
CA GLY A 103 -5.00 25.41 16.05
C GLY A 103 -4.64 26.70 15.30
N ASN A 104 -4.36 26.59 14.01
CA ASN A 104 -4.01 27.66 13.08
C ASN A 104 -5.06 27.87 11.97
N ALA A 105 -6.23 27.23 12.03
CA ALA A 105 -7.23 27.28 10.97
C ALA A 105 -7.63 28.72 10.57
N PHE A 106 -7.49 29.67 11.49
CA PHE A 106 -7.84 31.08 11.32
C PHE A 106 -6.62 32.03 11.33
N ARG A 107 -5.42 31.48 11.14
CA ARG A 107 -4.17 32.25 11.08
C ARG A 107 -4.06 32.94 9.71
N GLY A 108 -3.72 34.22 9.70
CA GLY A 108 -3.50 34.99 8.47
C GLY A 108 -4.75 35.59 7.81
N THR A 109 -5.93 34.98 8.00
CA THR A 109 -7.21 35.47 7.44
C THR A 109 -7.76 36.71 8.12
N TRP A 110 -7.46 36.89 9.41
CA TRP A 110 -7.99 38.01 10.22
C TRP A 110 -6.91 38.84 10.92
N SER A 111 -5.66 38.74 10.46
CA SER A 111 -4.49 39.38 11.10
C SER A 111 -4.42 40.90 10.91
N LEU A 112 -5.06 41.46 9.87
CA LEU A 112 -4.84 42.86 9.46
C LEU A 112 -6.06 43.78 9.56
N GLN A 113 -7.24 43.27 9.90
CA GLN A 113 -8.46 44.08 9.87
C GLN A 113 -8.75 44.86 11.16
N GLU A 114 -8.02 44.64 12.27
CA GLU A 114 -8.25 45.38 13.52
C GLU A 114 -7.99 46.89 13.42
N ARG A 115 -7.17 47.34 12.47
CA ARG A 115 -6.79 48.76 12.33
C ARG A 115 -7.75 49.60 11.47
N ALA A 116 -8.67 48.99 10.72
CA ALA A 116 -9.51 49.70 9.75
C ALA A 116 -10.96 49.95 10.20
N PHE A 117 -11.42 49.36 11.31
CA PHE A 117 -12.85 49.39 11.72
C PHE A 117 -13.16 50.31 12.91
N VAL A 118 -12.34 51.34 13.14
CA VAL A 118 -12.70 52.42 14.07
C VAL A 118 -13.83 53.24 13.45
N GLY A 119 -15.10 52.88 13.73
CA GLY A 119 -16.26 53.73 13.44
C GLY A 119 -17.40 53.09 12.61
N LEU A 120 -17.23 51.90 12.02
CA LEU A 120 -18.29 51.24 11.25
C LEU A 120 -18.69 49.90 11.89
N ARG A 121 -19.99 49.70 12.13
CA ARG A 121 -20.61 48.45 12.65
C ARG A 121 -20.58 47.29 11.62
N THR A 122 -19.52 47.16 10.84
CA THR A 122 -19.39 46.09 9.82
C THR A 122 -18.16 45.25 10.15
N GLY A 123 -18.23 44.56 11.28
CA GLY A 123 -17.17 43.67 11.77
C GLY A 123 -17.13 42.31 11.05
N ILE A 124 -16.08 41.54 11.33
CA ILE A 124 -15.93 40.14 10.94
C ILE A 124 -17.13 39.34 11.44
N PHE A 125 -17.85 38.67 10.53
CA PHE A 125 -19.04 37.89 10.86
C PHE A 125 -18.77 36.41 10.67
N THR A 126 -18.84 35.63 11.75
CA THR A 126 -18.62 34.18 11.72
C THR A 126 -19.78 33.45 12.40
N LEU A 127 -20.34 32.46 11.71
CA LEU A 127 -21.39 31.59 12.25
C LEU A 127 -20.88 30.16 12.36
N LEU A 128 -20.76 29.65 13.58
CA LEU A 128 -20.26 28.30 13.88
C LEU A 128 -21.30 27.38 14.55
N SER A 129 -22.45 27.90 14.97
CA SER A 129 -23.44 27.16 15.75
C SER A 129 -24.02 25.95 15.02
N GLY A 130 -24.59 24.99 15.77
CA GLY A 130 -25.12 23.76 15.19
C GLY A 130 -24.05 22.76 14.73
N ASN A 131 -22.79 22.95 15.12
CA ASN A 131 -21.71 21.98 14.97
C ASN A 131 -21.48 21.21 16.28
N PRO A 132 -21.14 19.90 16.22
CA PRO A 132 -20.90 19.07 17.39
C PRO A 132 -19.50 19.29 17.96
N PHE A 133 -19.20 20.47 18.49
CA PHE A 133 -17.87 20.80 19.00
C PHE A 133 -17.44 19.95 20.20
N TYR A 134 -16.18 19.52 20.23
CA TYR A 134 -15.56 18.78 21.32
C TYR A 134 -14.72 19.78 22.13
N CYS A 135 -15.23 20.16 23.29
CA CYS A 135 -14.61 21.16 24.17
C CYS A 135 -13.51 20.54 25.04
N ASP A 136 -12.47 20.09 24.35
CA ASP A 136 -11.24 19.56 24.92
C ASP A 136 -10.07 20.55 24.77
N CYS A 137 -8.85 20.16 25.13
CA CYS A 137 -7.70 21.04 25.05
C CYS A 137 -7.44 21.59 23.63
N LYS A 138 -7.81 20.86 22.57
CA LYS A 138 -7.59 21.25 21.17
C LYS A 138 -8.53 22.38 20.75
N LEU A 139 -9.69 22.53 21.39
CA LEU A 139 -10.64 23.60 21.11
C LEU A 139 -10.47 24.85 22.00
N ARG A 140 -9.58 24.80 22.99
CA ARG A 140 -9.37 25.91 23.95
C ARG A 140 -9.07 27.24 23.26
N TRP A 141 -8.29 27.23 22.18
CA TRP A 141 -7.94 28.44 21.44
C TRP A 141 -9.16 29.09 20.78
N LEU A 142 -10.15 28.31 20.36
CA LEU A 142 -11.36 28.82 19.71
C LEU A 142 -12.17 29.67 20.70
N LYS A 143 -12.22 29.30 21.98
CA LYS A 143 -12.81 30.14 23.03
C LYS A 143 -12.10 31.50 23.10
N ALA A 144 -10.76 31.50 23.14
CA ALA A 144 -9.97 32.73 23.20
C ALA A 144 -10.21 33.60 21.95
N TRP A 145 -10.29 32.99 20.77
CA TRP A 145 -10.59 33.66 19.51
C TRP A 145 -12.00 34.25 19.47
N LEU A 146 -13.03 33.47 19.86
CA LEU A 146 -14.41 33.95 19.94
C LEU A 146 -14.53 35.13 20.91
N ARG A 147 -13.83 35.07 22.05
CA ARG A 147 -13.80 36.16 23.03
C ARG A 147 -13.13 37.41 22.47
N SER A 148 -11.98 37.29 21.79
CA SER A 148 -11.28 38.45 21.24
C SER A 148 -12.06 39.14 20.11
N LYS A 149 -12.91 38.38 19.41
CA LYS A 149 -13.76 38.90 18.32
C LYS A 149 -15.20 39.18 18.74
N ALA A 150 -15.55 39.06 20.03
CA ALA A 150 -16.91 39.24 20.54
C ALA A 150 -17.52 40.63 20.23
N LYS A 151 -16.70 41.66 20.04
CA LYS A 151 -17.13 43.01 19.63
C LYS A 151 -17.65 43.07 18.18
N TYR A 152 -17.20 42.14 17.34
CA TYR A 152 -17.46 42.13 15.90
C TYR A 152 -18.40 40.98 15.47
N ILE A 153 -18.46 39.92 16.28
CA ILE A 153 -19.37 38.78 16.07
C ILE A 153 -20.74 39.14 16.67
N HIS A 154 -21.65 39.64 15.84
CA HIS A 154 -23.03 39.90 16.24
C HIS A 154 -23.74 38.58 16.62
N SER A 155 -24.26 38.50 17.84
CA SER A 155 -25.27 37.54 18.39
C SER A 155 -25.09 36.03 18.20
N SER A 156 -24.04 35.53 17.53
CA SER A 156 -23.88 34.10 17.22
C SER A 156 -22.94 33.34 18.17
N ALA A 157 -22.01 34.03 18.84
CA ALA A 157 -21.05 33.39 19.73
C ALA A 157 -21.70 32.72 20.95
N SER A 158 -22.86 33.22 21.39
CA SER A 158 -23.67 32.64 22.47
C SER A 158 -24.32 31.29 22.09
N SER A 159 -24.60 31.09 20.80
CA SER A 159 -25.26 29.87 20.30
C SER A 159 -24.29 28.72 19.99
N THR A 160 -22.97 28.97 20.07
CA THR A 160 -21.97 27.94 19.83
C THR A 160 -21.70 27.19 21.12
N THR A 161 -22.12 25.92 21.17
CA THR A 161 -22.11 25.09 22.37
C THR A 161 -21.24 23.86 22.20
N CYS A 162 -20.83 23.27 23.32
CA CYS A 162 -20.12 22.00 23.35
C CYS A 162 -21.09 20.83 23.13
N SER A 163 -20.66 19.81 22.41
CA SER A 163 -21.37 18.52 22.30
C SER A 163 -20.71 17.42 23.13
N GLN A 164 -19.40 17.53 23.32
CA GLN A 164 -18.56 16.67 24.14
C GLN A 164 -17.56 17.55 24.90
N PRO A 165 -16.99 17.06 26.00
CA PRO A 165 -17.39 15.87 26.77
C PRO A 165 -18.80 16.00 27.36
N ASP A 166 -19.44 14.89 27.76
CA ASP A 166 -20.83 14.88 28.27
C ASP A 166 -21.10 15.88 29.41
N ASN A 167 -20.11 16.11 30.29
CA ASN A 167 -20.23 17.08 31.39
C ASN A 167 -20.25 18.56 30.93
N LEU A 168 -19.91 18.83 29.67
CA LEU A 168 -19.95 20.14 29.03
C LEU A 168 -21.02 20.23 27.95
N LYS A 169 -21.71 19.13 27.62
CA LYS A 169 -22.71 19.09 26.55
C LYS A 169 -23.80 20.17 26.75
N GLY A 170 -24.07 20.92 25.68
CA GLY A 170 -24.99 22.05 25.65
C GLY A 170 -24.46 23.36 26.22
N LYS A 171 -23.32 23.37 26.94
CA LYS A 171 -22.76 24.60 27.49
C LYS A 171 -22.18 25.49 26.40
N PRO A 172 -22.45 26.81 26.39
CA PRO A 172 -21.81 27.74 25.47
C PRO A 172 -20.28 27.73 25.64
N ILE A 173 -19.52 27.65 24.54
CA ILE A 173 -18.05 27.58 24.56
C ILE A 173 -17.43 28.74 25.36
N LEU A 174 -18.00 29.95 25.24
CA LEU A 174 -17.54 31.13 25.96
C LEU A 174 -17.71 31.05 27.48
N GLN A 175 -18.63 30.21 27.98
CA GLN A 175 -18.93 30.05 29.41
C GLN A 175 -18.16 28.88 30.06
N VAL A 176 -17.56 27.98 29.28
CA VAL A 176 -16.74 26.88 29.82
C VAL A 176 -15.45 27.43 30.41
N ALA A 177 -15.06 27.03 31.63
CA ALA A 177 -13.81 27.49 32.26
C ALA A 177 -12.57 26.96 31.50
N ASN A 178 -11.45 27.68 31.52
CA ASN A 178 -10.28 27.30 30.72
C ASN A 178 -9.69 25.96 31.15
N GLU A 179 -9.82 25.63 32.44
CA GLU A 179 -9.33 24.43 33.11
C GLU A 179 -10.16 23.19 32.74
N GLN A 180 -11.32 23.38 32.13
CA GLN A 180 -12.20 22.28 31.68
C GLN A 180 -11.90 21.84 30.25
N PHE A 181 -11.14 22.62 29.47
CA PHE A 181 -10.63 22.23 28.16
C PHE A 181 -9.37 21.37 28.34
N THR A 182 -9.56 20.12 28.72
CA THR A 182 -8.49 19.16 28.99
C THR A 182 -8.46 18.05 27.96
N CYS A 183 -7.27 17.51 27.74
CA CYS A 183 -7.04 16.28 27.00
C CYS A 183 -6.46 15.23 27.95
N VAL A 184 -6.72 13.97 27.66
CA VAL A 184 -6.08 12.83 28.33
C VAL A 184 -5.31 12.09 27.26
N ASP A 185 -4.00 12.28 27.23
CA ASP A 185 -3.15 11.54 26.31
C ASP A 185 -3.09 10.07 26.72
N GLY A 186 -3.14 9.20 25.72
CA GLY A 186 -3.04 7.77 25.93
C GLY A 186 -1.68 7.41 26.51
N GLN A 187 -1.69 6.52 27.49
CA GLN A 187 -0.46 5.93 28.01
C GLN A 187 -0.51 4.42 27.91
N TRP A 188 0.65 3.86 27.60
CA TRP A 188 0.85 2.43 27.51
C TRP A 188 0.64 1.77 28.88
N THR A 189 -0.06 0.65 28.91
CA THR A 189 0.06 -0.31 30.00
C THR A 189 1.49 -0.84 30.06
N GLU A 190 1.85 -1.42 31.20
CA GLU A 190 2.99 -2.34 31.24
C GLU A 190 2.82 -3.43 30.19
N TRP A 191 3.96 -3.94 29.70
CA TRP A 191 3.98 -5.09 28.82
C TRP A 191 3.43 -6.31 29.55
N SER A 192 2.55 -7.07 28.89
CA SER A 192 2.13 -8.36 29.40
C SER A 192 3.35 -9.27 29.63
N PRO A 193 3.26 -10.24 30.54
CA PRO A 193 4.17 -11.37 30.52
C PRO A 193 4.22 -12.00 29.11
N TRP A 194 5.36 -12.61 28.78
CA TRP A 194 5.50 -13.36 27.54
C TRP A 194 4.52 -14.53 27.53
N ASN A 195 3.81 -14.72 26.42
CA ASN A 195 2.96 -15.90 26.25
C ASN A 195 3.80 -17.19 26.12
N ALA A 196 3.13 -18.34 26.09
CA ALA A 196 3.79 -19.61 25.81
C ALA A 196 4.51 -19.58 24.45
N CYS A 197 5.62 -20.33 24.35
CA CYS A 197 6.34 -20.47 23.08
C CYS A 197 5.40 -21.03 22.00
N SER A 198 5.44 -20.47 20.79
CA SER A 198 4.60 -20.91 19.67
C SER A 198 4.84 -22.36 19.26
N ARG A 199 5.95 -22.97 19.71
CA ARG A 199 6.26 -24.38 19.57
C ARG A 199 6.66 -24.97 20.92
N THR A 200 6.34 -26.26 21.13
CA THR A 200 6.73 -27.03 22.32
C THR A 200 8.12 -27.65 22.21
N CYS A 201 8.68 -27.76 21.00
CA CYS A 201 10.04 -28.23 20.72
C CYS A 201 10.67 -27.40 19.59
N GLY A 202 11.99 -27.40 19.48
CA GLY A 202 12.73 -26.62 18.49
C GLY A 202 12.59 -25.10 18.69
N SER A 203 12.90 -24.32 17.66
CA SER A 203 12.80 -22.86 17.74
C SER A 203 11.38 -22.37 17.48
N GLY A 204 10.83 -21.60 18.42
CA GLY A 204 9.55 -20.91 18.30
C GLY A 204 9.69 -19.41 18.62
N THR A 205 8.55 -18.77 18.83
CA THR A 205 8.44 -17.34 19.16
C THR A 205 7.47 -17.12 20.31
N GLN A 206 7.77 -16.12 21.14
CA GLN A 206 6.88 -15.59 22.17
C GLN A 206 6.52 -14.17 21.84
N VAL A 207 5.34 -13.76 22.29
CA VAL A 207 4.75 -12.44 22.09
C VAL A 207 4.38 -11.85 23.45
N SER A 208 4.64 -10.56 23.60
CA SER A 208 4.22 -9.73 24.73
C SER A 208 3.48 -8.53 24.15
N ILE A 209 2.36 -8.16 24.78
CA ILE A 209 1.42 -7.16 24.28
C ILE A 209 1.25 -6.07 25.34
N ARG A 210 1.13 -4.82 24.93
CA ARG A 210 0.68 -3.71 25.76
C ARG A 210 -0.50 -3.01 25.11
N ARG A 211 -1.31 -2.29 25.88
CA ARG A 211 -2.47 -1.56 25.37
C ARG A 211 -2.37 -0.08 25.72
N CYS A 212 -2.90 0.79 24.87
CA CYS A 212 -2.95 2.23 25.14
C CYS A 212 -4.18 2.54 26.02
N THR A 213 -4.16 2.06 27.26
CA THR A 213 -5.34 2.09 28.15
C THR A 213 -5.01 2.52 29.58
N ASN A 214 -3.81 3.02 29.87
CA ASN A 214 -3.42 3.37 31.25
C ASN A 214 -2.88 4.80 31.40
N PRO A 215 -3.65 5.87 31.12
CA PRO A 215 -5.07 5.85 30.75
C PRO A 215 -5.31 5.71 29.24
N PRO A 216 -6.55 5.39 28.81
CA PRO A 216 -6.91 5.46 27.40
C PRO A 216 -6.93 6.92 26.90
N PRO A 217 -6.59 7.18 25.64
CA PRO A 217 -6.76 8.49 25.03
C PRO A 217 -8.21 8.95 25.17
N GLY A 218 -8.40 10.19 25.60
CA GLY A 218 -9.71 10.75 25.84
C GLY A 218 -9.71 12.26 25.68
N ARG A 219 -10.90 12.83 25.42
CA ARG A 219 -11.08 14.28 25.26
C ARG A 219 -10.05 14.86 24.28
N GLY A 220 -9.95 14.28 23.09
CA GLY A 220 -9.02 14.76 22.06
C GLY A 220 -7.52 14.58 22.35
N GLY A 221 -7.13 13.83 23.39
CA GLY A 221 -5.72 13.48 23.64
C GLY A 221 -5.09 12.64 22.54
N GLU A 222 -3.77 12.55 22.58
CA GLU A 222 -2.99 11.83 21.58
C GLU A 222 -2.99 10.30 21.81
N GLU A 223 -2.97 9.55 20.72
CA GLU A 223 -2.77 8.10 20.73
C GLU A 223 -1.33 7.75 21.15
N CYS A 224 -1.15 6.57 21.75
CA CYS A 224 0.17 6.13 22.14
C CYS A 224 1.07 5.88 20.91
N LYS A 225 2.28 6.44 20.93
CA LYS A 225 3.27 6.22 19.87
C LYS A 225 4.08 4.93 20.12
N GLY A 226 4.26 4.14 19.06
CA GLY A 226 5.09 2.93 19.07
C GLY A 226 4.29 1.63 18.89
N LYS A 227 5.00 0.49 18.87
CA LYS A 227 4.38 -0.83 18.70
C LYS A 227 3.67 -1.27 19.98
N ASP A 228 2.52 -1.90 19.81
CA ASP A 228 1.69 -2.54 20.85
C ASP A 228 2.07 -4.02 21.07
N ILE A 229 2.86 -4.60 20.16
CA ILE A 229 3.31 -5.99 20.18
C ILE A 229 4.83 -6.05 20.06
N LYS A 230 5.47 -6.87 20.91
CA LYS A 230 6.88 -7.26 20.75
C LYS A 230 7.01 -8.78 20.72
N THR A 231 7.97 -9.25 19.92
CA THR A 231 8.23 -10.67 19.68
C THR A 231 9.67 -11.02 20.06
N LYS A 232 9.89 -12.19 20.64
CA LYS A 232 11.23 -12.76 20.85
C LYS A 232 11.24 -14.23 20.46
N SER A 233 12.41 -14.77 20.17
CA SER A 233 12.60 -16.20 19.95
C SER A 233 12.60 -16.97 21.27
N CYS A 234 12.14 -18.22 21.23
CA CYS A 234 12.22 -19.20 22.31
C CYS A 234 12.71 -20.53 21.74
N ASN A 235 13.46 -21.30 22.53
CA ASN A 235 13.92 -22.62 22.14
C ASN A 235 13.33 -23.66 23.09
N GLY A 236 12.61 -24.62 22.54
CA GLY A 236 12.20 -25.83 23.23
C GLY A 236 13.25 -26.94 23.11
N PRO A 237 13.01 -28.11 23.71
CA PRO A 237 13.83 -29.31 23.53
C PRO A 237 13.93 -29.70 22.05
N ASP A 238 14.92 -30.53 21.71
CA ASP A 238 15.03 -31.10 20.38
C ASP A 238 13.76 -31.88 20.03
N CYS A 239 13.26 -31.70 18.80
CA CYS A 239 12.04 -32.33 18.32
C CYS A 239 12.24 -33.83 17.97
N GLY A 240 13.42 -34.40 18.23
CA GLY A 240 13.70 -35.82 18.06
C GLY A 240 13.56 -36.29 16.60
N ALA A 241 13.90 -35.42 15.65
CA ALA A 241 13.85 -35.74 14.23
C ALA A 241 15.03 -36.64 13.87
N SER A 242 14.76 -37.84 13.34
CA SER A 242 15.79 -38.79 12.92
C SER A 242 15.51 -39.29 11.50
N TRP A 243 16.57 -39.55 10.75
CA TRP A 243 16.46 -40.19 9.45
C TRP A 243 16.15 -41.68 9.63
N THR A 244 15.24 -42.22 8.82
CA THR A 244 15.13 -43.68 8.66
C THR A 244 16.43 -44.25 8.09
N ALA A 245 16.59 -45.57 8.17
CA ALA A 245 17.55 -46.27 7.33
C ALA A 245 17.30 -45.92 5.84
N TRP A 246 18.39 -45.90 5.06
CA TRP A 246 18.28 -45.76 3.62
C TRP A 246 17.56 -46.96 3.02
N SER A 247 16.76 -46.72 1.99
CA SER A 247 16.27 -47.78 1.10
C SER A 247 17.43 -48.45 0.35
N GLU A 248 17.17 -49.65 -0.16
CA GLU A 248 18.03 -50.28 -1.17
C GLU A 248 18.14 -49.40 -2.41
N TRP A 249 19.25 -49.53 -3.13
CA TRP A 249 19.44 -48.82 -4.38
C TRP A 249 18.45 -49.31 -5.44
N ASN A 250 17.87 -48.38 -6.20
CA ASN A 250 17.01 -48.74 -7.33
C ASN A 250 17.81 -49.33 -8.50
N GLU A 251 17.09 -49.81 -9.51
CA GLU A 251 17.73 -50.28 -10.73
C GLU A 251 18.46 -49.15 -11.47
N CYS A 252 19.61 -49.50 -12.05
CA CYS A 252 20.43 -48.58 -12.83
C CYS A 252 19.61 -47.93 -13.96
N SER A 253 19.63 -46.61 -14.06
CA SER A 253 18.85 -45.86 -15.05
C SER A 253 19.16 -46.18 -16.51
N LYS A 254 20.29 -46.83 -16.77
CA LYS A 254 20.64 -47.37 -18.09
C LYS A 254 20.90 -48.86 -18.01
N THR A 255 20.44 -49.56 -19.04
CA THR A 255 20.67 -51.00 -19.22
C THR A 255 22.10 -51.30 -19.71
N CYS A 256 22.80 -50.30 -20.26
CA CYS A 256 24.17 -50.41 -20.77
C CYS A 256 24.97 -49.13 -20.48
N SER A 257 26.30 -49.26 -20.45
CA SER A 257 27.27 -48.21 -20.10
C SER A 257 27.03 -47.63 -18.69
N SER A 258 27.40 -46.35 -18.47
CA SER A 258 27.22 -45.68 -17.18
C SER A 258 25.84 -45.03 -17.04
N GLY A 259 25.12 -45.46 -16.00
CA GLY A 259 23.86 -44.87 -15.54
C GLY A 259 23.96 -44.39 -14.09
N ASN A 260 22.82 -44.05 -13.51
CA ASN A 260 22.71 -43.67 -12.10
C ASN A 260 21.71 -44.57 -11.38
N GLU A 261 22.00 -44.89 -10.13
CA GLU A 261 21.06 -45.49 -9.19
C GLU A 261 20.87 -44.53 -8.02
N VAL A 262 19.69 -44.58 -7.42
CA VAL A 262 19.22 -43.65 -6.41
C VAL A 262 18.62 -44.43 -5.26
N ARG A 263 18.99 -44.06 -4.03
CA ARG A 263 18.33 -44.48 -2.81
C ARG A 263 17.74 -43.29 -2.06
N THR A 264 16.71 -43.55 -1.29
CA THR A 264 15.96 -42.53 -0.54
C THR A 264 15.83 -42.90 0.94
N ARG A 265 15.60 -41.91 1.80
CA ARG A 265 15.28 -42.07 3.22
C ARG A 265 14.21 -41.04 3.60
N SER A 266 13.47 -41.29 4.67
CA SER A 266 12.43 -40.38 5.16
C SER A 266 12.80 -39.82 6.53
N CYS A 267 12.44 -38.57 6.80
CA CYS A 267 12.60 -37.97 8.12
C CYS A 267 11.43 -38.43 9.01
N GLN A 268 11.73 -39.14 10.09
CA GLN A 268 10.74 -39.54 11.08
C GLN A 268 10.74 -38.55 12.25
N HIS A 269 9.53 -38.19 12.68
CA HIS A 269 9.30 -37.38 13.87
C HIS A 269 8.61 -38.24 14.92
N SER A 270 9.09 -38.16 16.16
CA SER A 270 8.44 -38.82 17.30
C SER A 270 7.14 -38.12 17.73
N LEU A 271 6.84 -36.94 17.16
CA LEU A 271 5.67 -36.13 17.50
C LEU A 271 4.95 -35.66 16.22
N THR A 272 3.62 -35.84 16.18
CA THR A 272 2.75 -35.45 15.05
C THR A 272 2.66 -33.91 14.95
N GLY A 273 2.89 -33.34 13.76
CA GLY A 273 2.63 -31.92 13.47
C GLY A 273 3.85 -31.03 13.17
N LEU A 274 5.03 -31.60 12.97
CA LEU A 274 6.24 -30.84 12.55
C LEU A 274 6.42 -30.87 11.03
N SER A 275 6.87 -29.74 10.48
CA SER A 275 7.20 -29.60 9.05
C SER A 275 8.43 -30.43 8.67
N SER A 276 8.44 -30.98 7.45
CA SER A 276 9.43 -31.87 6.80
C SER A 276 10.90 -31.43 6.78
N ASN A 277 11.28 -30.32 7.42
CA ASN A 277 12.59 -29.67 7.28
C ASN A 277 13.49 -29.83 8.52
N SER A 278 13.16 -30.68 9.49
CA SER A 278 13.94 -30.80 10.73
C SER A 278 15.15 -31.73 10.63
N CYS A 279 15.20 -32.63 9.65
CA CYS A 279 16.37 -33.50 9.48
C CYS A 279 17.43 -32.82 8.60
N THR A 280 18.65 -32.65 9.13
CA THR A 280 19.78 -32.09 8.37
C THR A 280 20.32 -33.12 7.37
N GLY A 281 20.44 -32.73 6.10
CA GLY A 281 20.97 -33.55 5.00
C GLY A 281 19.94 -33.86 3.91
N SER A 282 20.38 -34.48 2.81
CA SER A 282 19.49 -34.80 1.68
C SER A 282 18.63 -36.04 1.97
N PRO A 283 17.34 -36.07 1.55
CA PRO A 283 16.50 -37.27 1.60
C PRO A 283 16.83 -38.28 0.48
N GLN A 284 17.70 -37.90 -0.46
CA GLN A 284 18.05 -38.70 -1.63
C GLN A 284 19.56 -38.70 -1.85
N GLU A 285 20.10 -39.85 -2.21
CA GLU A 285 21.49 -40.03 -2.61
C GLU A 285 21.55 -40.71 -3.97
N THR A 286 22.45 -40.25 -4.84
CA THR A 286 22.66 -40.78 -6.19
C THR A 286 24.09 -41.24 -6.34
N ARG A 287 24.29 -42.43 -6.92
CA ARG A 287 25.62 -42.92 -7.31
C ARG A 287 25.61 -43.45 -8.75
N ILE A 288 26.81 -43.57 -9.32
CA ILE A 288 27.00 -44.06 -10.69
C ILE A 288 27.04 -45.60 -10.66
N CYS A 289 26.29 -46.21 -11.57
CA CYS A 289 26.32 -47.66 -11.83
C CYS A 289 26.94 -47.91 -13.22
N THR A 290 27.81 -48.91 -13.32
CA THR A 290 28.50 -49.26 -14.57
C THR A 290 28.02 -50.62 -15.09
N ARG A 291 27.49 -50.62 -16.32
CA ARG A 291 27.08 -51.82 -17.06
C ARG A 291 28.00 -52.03 -18.28
N GLN A 292 27.81 -53.16 -18.95
CA GLN A 292 28.49 -53.44 -20.22
C GLN A 292 28.21 -52.32 -21.24
N PRO A 293 29.18 -51.94 -22.09
CA PRO A 293 28.98 -50.90 -23.09
C PRO A 293 27.80 -51.21 -24.02
N CYS A 294 27.05 -50.17 -24.40
CA CYS A 294 25.95 -50.32 -25.35
C CYS A 294 26.46 -50.79 -26.72
N SER A 295 25.66 -51.60 -27.41
CA SER A 295 25.92 -51.98 -28.80
C SER A 295 26.00 -50.74 -29.68
N VAL A 296 27.07 -50.62 -30.46
CA VAL A 296 27.24 -49.55 -31.46
C VAL A 296 27.04 -50.18 -32.82
N ASP A 297 25.93 -49.84 -33.49
CA ASP A 297 25.66 -50.30 -34.84
C ASP A 297 26.62 -49.65 -35.83
N GLY A 298 27.03 -50.41 -36.84
CA GLY A 298 27.89 -49.89 -37.89
C GLY A 298 27.18 -48.86 -38.76
N VAL A 299 27.86 -47.77 -39.05
CA VAL A 299 27.39 -46.75 -39.99
C VAL A 299 28.40 -46.61 -41.12
N TRP A 300 27.87 -46.52 -42.33
CA TRP A 300 28.66 -46.32 -43.54
C TRP A 300 29.42 -44.99 -43.47
N SER A 301 30.71 -45.02 -43.82
CA SER A 301 31.48 -43.81 -44.13
C SER A 301 30.93 -43.11 -45.37
N SER A 302 31.33 -41.85 -45.50
CA SER A 302 31.14 -41.10 -46.76
C SER A 302 31.82 -41.85 -47.91
N TRP A 303 31.14 -41.91 -49.05
CA TRP A 303 31.73 -42.48 -50.25
C TRP A 303 33.05 -41.80 -50.64
N SER A 304 34.02 -42.59 -51.08
CA SER A 304 35.24 -42.09 -51.71
C SER A 304 34.91 -41.26 -52.94
N ARG A 305 35.89 -40.45 -53.39
CA ARG A 305 35.82 -39.86 -54.73
C ARG A 305 35.72 -40.99 -55.78
N TRP A 306 35.04 -40.70 -56.88
CA TRP A 306 35.01 -41.59 -58.04
C TRP A 306 36.42 -41.77 -58.59
N SER A 307 36.77 -43.01 -58.97
CA SER A 307 37.99 -43.32 -59.69
C SER A 307 38.07 -42.57 -61.03
N SER A 308 39.26 -42.57 -61.63
CA SER A 308 39.41 -42.30 -63.06
C SER A 308 38.54 -43.25 -63.88
N CYS A 309 38.20 -42.83 -65.10
CA CYS A 309 37.47 -43.68 -66.04
C CYS A 309 38.35 -44.87 -66.42
N SER A 310 37.75 -46.06 -66.54
CA SER A 310 38.47 -47.28 -66.94
C SER A 310 39.10 -47.21 -68.32
N VAL A 311 38.59 -46.32 -69.19
CA VAL A 311 39.12 -46.05 -70.54
C VAL A 311 39.20 -44.55 -70.79
N THR A 312 40.03 -44.14 -71.75
CA THR A 312 40.27 -42.74 -72.12
C THR A 312 39.42 -42.28 -73.31
N CYS A 313 38.89 -43.19 -74.13
CA CYS A 313 37.96 -42.90 -75.22
C CYS A 313 36.87 -43.99 -75.31
N SER A 314 35.65 -43.60 -75.68
CA SER A 314 34.44 -44.44 -75.66
C SER A 314 33.91 -44.75 -74.25
N TRP A 315 32.98 -45.72 -74.16
CA TRP A 315 32.26 -46.09 -72.94
C TRP A 315 33.16 -46.69 -71.86
N GLY A 316 33.18 -46.07 -70.68
CA GLY A 316 33.95 -46.53 -69.53
C GLY A 316 33.16 -46.54 -68.23
N THR A 317 33.77 -47.08 -67.17
CA THR A 317 33.15 -47.14 -65.84
C THR A 317 33.99 -46.40 -64.81
N ARG A 318 33.34 -45.76 -63.86
CA ARG A 318 33.97 -45.24 -62.64
C ARG A 318 33.44 -45.99 -61.44
N VAL A 319 34.29 -46.20 -60.44
CA VAL A 319 33.95 -46.89 -59.21
C VAL A 319 34.24 -45.97 -58.02
N ARG A 320 33.42 -46.04 -56.97
CA ARG A 320 33.71 -45.46 -55.66
C ARG A 320 33.40 -46.47 -54.57
N ALA A 321 34.06 -46.34 -53.43
CA ALA A 321 33.96 -47.26 -52.30
C ALA A 321 33.50 -46.53 -51.03
N ARG A 322 32.88 -47.26 -50.10
CA ARG A 322 32.66 -46.82 -48.72
C ARG A 322 32.85 -47.99 -47.78
N THR A 323 33.17 -47.72 -46.52
CA THR A 323 33.47 -48.70 -45.49
C THR A 323 32.48 -48.56 -44.32
N CYS A 324 32.19 -49.65 -43.61
CA CYS A 324 31.31 -49.63 -42.45
C CYS A 324 32.13 -49.36 -41.18
N ASP A 325 32.69 -48.15 -41.09
CA ASP A 325 33.65 -47.77 -40.05
C ASP A 325 33.37 -46.39 -39.41
N SER A 326 32.22 -45.77 -39.71
CA SER A 326 31.90 -44.41 -39.27
C SER A 326 30.63 -44.31 -38.40
N PRO A 327 30.51 -45.04 -37.27
CA PRO A 327 31.51 -45.89 -36.63
C PRO A 327 31.47 -47.36 -37.07
N GLN A 328 32.54 -48.12 -36.78
CA GLN A 328 32.55 -49.58 -36.94
C GLN A 328 31.61 -50.23 -35.91
N PRO A 329 30.89 -51.33 -36.25
CA PRO A 329 30.10 -52.06 -35.28
C PRO A 329 30.94 -52.50 -34.08
N GLN A 330 30.51 -52.16 -32.86
CA GLN A 330 31.17 -52.55 -31.61
C GLN A 330 30.15 -53.10 -30.61
N TYR A 331 30.63 -53.88 -29.64
CA TYR A 331 29.83 -54.42 -28.52
C TYR A 331 28.54 -55.13 -28.97
N GLY A 332 28.62 -55.92 -30.06
CA GLY A 332 27.49 -56.67 -30.60
C GLY A 332 26.53 -55.87 -31.49
N GLY A 333 26.88 -54.64 -31.89
CA GLY A 333 26.10 -53.85 -32.83
C GLY A 333 26.02 -54.46 -34.23
N LYS A 334 24.97 -54.11 -34.96
CA LYS A 334 24.64 -54.68 -36.27
C LYS A 334 25.62 -54.20 -37.35
N PRO A 335 26.05 -55.08 -38.27
CA PRO A 335 26.89 -54.69 -39.40
C PRO A 335 26.07 -53.93 -40.46
N CYS A 336 26.75 -53.09 -41.26
CA CYS A 336 26.11 -52.46 -42.41
C CYS A 336 25.82 -53.51 -43.49
N LEU A 337 24.54 -53.69 -43.83
CA LEU A 337 24.11 -54.63 -44.89
C LEU A 337 23.90 -53.83 -46.20
N LYS A 338 24.83 -53.94 -47.17
CA LYS A 338 24.76 -53.52 -48.61
C LYS A 338 26.16 -53.48 -49.26
N GLU A 339 26.22 -53.23 -50.57
CA GLU A 339 27.47 -53.19 -51.35
C GLU A 339 28.43 -52.05 -50.91
N VAL A 340 29.70 -52.44 -50.77
CA VAL A 340 30.87 -51.61 -50.41
C VAL A 340 31.33 -50.75 -51.60
N LEU A 341 31.04 -51.20 -52.82
CA LEU A 341 31.43 -50.56 -54.06
C LEU A 341 30.18 -50.08 -54.81
N GLN A 342 30.30 -48.93 -55.46
CA GLN A 342 29.33 -48.47 -56.43
C GLN A 342 30.03 -48.21 -57.75
N GLN A 343 29.47 -48.77 -58.82
CA GLN A 343 29.94 -48.57 -60.19
C GLN A 343 28.91 -47.79 -61.00
N ARG A 344 29.37 -46.91 -61.88
CA ARG A 344 28.54 -46.25 -62.89
C ARG A 344 29.24 -46.21 -64.23
N SER A 345 28.48 -46.43 -65.30
CA SER A 345 28.95 -46.21 -66.67
C SER A 345 28.92 -44.72 -66.99
N VAL A 346 29.92 -44.25 -67.73
CA VAL A 346 30.08 -42.86 -68.16
C VAL A 346 30.45 -42.88 -69.65
N ILE A 347 29.81 -42.00 -70.42
CA ILE A 347 30.06 -41.80 -71.86
C ILE A 347 31.26 -40.88 -72.05
#